data_AF-A0A8B7DPA5-F1
#
_entry.id   AF-A0A8B7DPA5-F1
#
_cell.length_a   1.000
_cell.length_b   1.000
_cell.length_c   1.000
_cell.angle_alpha   90.00
_cell.angle_beta   90.00
_cell.angle_gamma   90.00
#
_symmetry.space_group_name_H-M   'P 1'
#
loop_
_entity.id
_entity.type
_entity.pdbx_description
1 polymer ?
#
loop_
_entity_poly.entity_id
_entity_poly.type
_entity_poly.pdbx_seq_one_letter_code
_entity_poly.pdbx_strand_id
1 'polypeptide(L)'
;MLKLLRIKAAHPSHLKNLRFYKSQNGYFGFQPKQKIEKNQHAKLQNAIDFFRRNGYKYANITPFSERDNSILNDLIDSEIFERGDEAKYLLQHLKSSYSGEIAFEIEHIESHIEKDWLYEVAESNYKDKIPAERQRRIFQVLMKSQAWTGMAYSQTLLLTMQ
;
A
#
# COMPACT_ATOMS: atom_id res chain seq x y z
N MET A 1 -5.67 48.68 -58.36
CA MET A 1 -6.94 49.21 -57.80
C MET A 1 -7.93 48.04 -57.67
N LEU A 2 -8.14 47.51 -56.47
CA LEU A 2 -9.15 46.47 -56.20
C LEU A 2 -10.16 47.02 -55.17
N LYS A 3 -11.43 47.11 -55.57
CA LYS A 3 -12.55 47.63 -54.76
C LYS A 3 -12.91 46.60 -53.68
N LEU A 4 -12.83 47.01 -52.42
CA LEU A 4 -13.40 46.30 -51.27
C LEU A 4 -14.92 46.34 -51.35
N LEU A 5 -15.55 45.18 -51.59
CA LEU A 5 -16.99 44.99 -51.38
C LEU A 5 -17.26 44.97 -49.87
N ARG A 6 -17.75 46.10 -49.35
CA ARG A 6 -18.15 46.27 -47.96
C ARG A 6 -19.50 45.60 -47.75
N ILE A 7 -19.50 44.35 -47.30
CA ILE A 7 -20.72 43.68 -46.84
C ILE A 7 -21.17 44.42 -45.58
N LYS A 8 -22.35 45.05 -45.64
CA LYS A 8 -22.97 45.71 -44.49
C LYS A 8 -23.23 44.65 -43.42
N ALA A 9 -22.56 44.77 -42.27
CA ALA A 9 -22.80 43.92 -41.12
C ALA A 9 -24.27 44.06 -40.69
N ALA A 10 -25.00 42.95 -40.69
CA ALA A 10 -26.35 42.89 -40.13
C ALA A 10 -26.29 43.22 -38.63
N HIS A 11 -27.30 43.96 -38.15
CA HIS A 11 -27.41 44.39 -36.76
C HIS A 11 -27.44 43.16 -35.81
N PRO A 12 -26.74 43.16 -34.65
CA PRO A 12 -26.51 41.95 -33.85
C PRO A 12 -27.76 41.43 -33.09
N SER A 13 -28.95 42.00 -33.33
CA SER A 13 -30.17 41.72 -32.57
C SER A 13 -30.70 40.30 -32.75
N HIS A 14 -30.28 39.57 -33.81
CA HIS A 14 -30.72 38.21 -34.12
C HIS A 14 -29.78 37.11 -33.61
N LEU A 15 -28.65 37.44 -33.00
CA LEU A 15 -27.67 36.47 -32.47
C LEU A 15 -27.86 36.16 -30.97
N LYS A 16 -29.01 36.54 -30.39
CA LYS A 16 -29.28 36.39 -28.94
C LYS A 16 -29.35 34.95 -28.44
N ASN A 17 -29.42 33.97 -29.35
CA ASN A 17 -29.57 32.55 -29.02
C ASN A 17 -28.43 31.63 -29.51
N LEU A 18 -27.28 32.19 -29.89
CA LEU A 18 -26.08 31.36 -30.07
C LEU A 18 -25.47 31.08 -28.69
N ARG A 19 -25.76 29.89 -28.15
CA ARG A 19 -25.02 29.34 -27.01
C ARG A 19 -23.56 29.16 -27.46
N PHE A 20 -22.71 30.12 -27.13
CA PHE A 20 -21.28 29.99 -27.36
C PHE A 20 -20.75 28.87 -26.44
N TYR A 21 -20.24 27.78 -27.02
CA TYR A 21 -19.58 26.69 -26.29
C TYR A 21 -18.21 27.08 -25.69
N LYS A 22 -17.87 28.38 -25.67
CA LYS A 22 -16.58 28.87 -25.19
C LYS A 22 -16.81 29.82 -24.02
N SER A 23 -16.29 29.43 -22.84
CA SER A 23 -16.02 30.37 -21.76
C SER A 23 -14.77 31.18 -22.15
N GLN A 24 -14.74 32.47 -21.77
CA GLN A 24 -13.60 33.35 -22.04
C GLN A 24 -12.27 32.80 -21.46
N ASN A 25 -12.34 31.88 -20.49
CA ASN A 25 -11.18 31.33 -19.78
C ASN A 25 -11.03 29.79 -19.86
N GLY A 26 -11.72 29.09 -20.79
CA GLY A 26 -11.54 27.65 -20.95
C GLY A 26 -12.61 26.92 -21.75
N TYR A 27 -12.31 25.69 -22.15
CA TYR A 27 -13.25 24.78 -22.81
C TYR A 27 -14.13 24.09 -21.77
N PHE A 28 -15.46 24.06 -22.00
CA PHE A 28 -16.40 23.37 -21.13
C PHE A 28 -16.07 21.87 -21.07
N GLY A 29 -15.88 21.32 -19.87
CA GLY A 29 -15.52 19.91 -19.65
C GLY A 29 -14.03 19.58 -19.76
N PHE A 30 -13.16 20.53 -20.09
CA PHE A 30 -11.71 20.33 -20.06
C PHE A 30 -11.11 21.05 -18.86
N GLN A 31 -10.75 20.30 -17.82
CA GLN A 31 -9.87 20.81 -16.77
C GLN A 31 -8.43 20.53 -17.20
N PRO A 32 -7.60 21.56 -17.46
CA PRO A 32 -6.19 21.33 -17.74
C PRO A 32 -5.58 20.63 -16.54
N LYS A 33 -4.93 19.47 -16.77
CA LYS A 33 -4.17 18.78 -15.72
C LYS A 33 -3.20 19.79 -15.11
N GLN A 34 -3.39 20.11 -13.84
CA GLN A 34 -2.46 20.96 -13.11
C GLN A 34 -1.07 20.30 -13.23
N LYS A 35 -0.03 21.10 -13.51
CA LYS A 35 1.34 20.62 -13.46
C LYS A 35 1.62 20.25 -12.00
N ILE A 36 1.52 18.97 -11.68
CA ILE A 36 1.96 18.44 -10.39
C ILE A 36 3.47 18.66 -10.36
N GLU A 37 3.95 19.50 -9.44
CA GLU A 37 5.38 19.67 -9.23
C GLU A 37 6.01 18.31 -8.92
N LYS A 38 7.17 18.03 -9.53
CA LYS A 38 7.88 16.77 -9.27
C LYS A 38 8.23 16.75 -7.79
N ASN A 39 7.56 15.86 -7.06
CA ASN A 39 7.77 15.71 -5.63
C ASN A 39 9.21 15.26 -5.40
N GLN A 40 10.01 16.05 -4.67
CA GLN A 40 11.41 15.72 -4.35
C GLN A 40 11.51 14.40 -3.56
N HIS A 41 10.39 13.94 -3.00
CA HIS A 41 10.24 12.70 -2.25
C HIS A 41 9.50 11.58 -3.00
N ALA A 42 9.33 11.70 -4.33
CA ALA A 42 8.64 10.68 -5.12
C ALA A 42 9.27 9.29 -4.99
N LYS A 43 10.61 9.17 -4.93
CA LYS A 43 11.29 7.87 -4.80
C LYS A 43 11.03 7.20 -3.46
N LEU A 44 11.23 7.93 -2.35
CA LEU A 44 10.92 7.40 -1.02
C LEU A 44 9.44 7.04 -0.90
N GLN A 45 8.52 7.87 -1.41
CA GLN A 45 7.09 7.54 -1.39
C GLN A 45 6.80 6.28 -2.19
N ASN A 46 7.41 6.12 -3.36
CA ASN A 46 7.28 4.90 -4.16
C ASN A 46 7.84 3.68 -3.40
N ALA A 47 8.92 3.84 -2.64
CA ALA A 47 9.48 2.76 -1.81
C ALA A 47 8.52 2.39 -0.68
N ILE A 48 7.91 3.38 0.01
CA ILE A 48 6.88 3.16 1.03
C ILE A 48 5.68 2.41 0.42
N ASP A 49 5.16 2.90 -0.70
CA ASP A 49 4.05 2.28 -1.41
C ASP A 49 4.41 0.86 -1.87
N PHE A 50 5.65 0.63 -2.29
CA PHE A 50 6.13 -0.70 -2.65
C PHE A 50 6.03 -1.68 -1.46
N PHE A 51 6.47 -1.28 -0.27
CA PHE A 51 6.34 -2.11 0.93
C PHE A 51 4.88 -2.38 1.28
N ARG A 52 4.02 -1.36 1.27
CA ARG A 52 2.57 -1.50 1.55
C ARG A 52 1.85 -2.43 0.58
N ARG A 53 2.27 -2.44 -0.69
CA ARG A 53 1.64 -3.23 -1.75
C ARG A 53 2.19 -4.64 -1.90
N ASN A 54 3.49 -4.81 -1.71
CA ASN A 54 4.20 -6.03 -2.09
C ASN A 54 4.97 -6.69 -0.94
N GLY A 55 5.06 -6.05 0.24
CA GLY A 55 5.87 -6.57 1.35
C GLY A 55 5.50 -8.00 1.75
N TYR A 56 4.20 -8.33 1.73
CA TYR A 56 3.69 -9.67 2.03
C TYR A 56 4.33 -10.80 1.20
N LYS A 57 4.76 -10.51 -0.03
CA LYS A 57 5.41 -11.49 -0.92
C LYS A 57 6.75 -11.97 -0.39
N TYR A 58 7.42 -11.10 0.36
CA TYR A 58 8.75 -11.31 0.93
C TYR A 58 8.69 -11.66 2.44
N ALA A 59 7.49 -11.68 3.03
CA ALA A 59 7.31 -12.03 4.43
C ALA A 59 7.71 -13.48 4.72
N ASN A 60 8.31 -13.70 5.90
CA ASN A 60 8.73 -15.00 6.40
C ASN A 60 7.57 -15.75 7.06
N ILE A 61 6.51 -16.02 6.29
CA ILE A 61 5.29 -16.69 6.75
C ILE A 61 5.43 -18.21 6.89
N THR A 62 6.43 -18.80 6.24
CA THR A 62 6.67 -20.24 6.25
C THR A 62 7.65 -20.61 7.36
N PRO A 63 7.31 -21.55 8.27
CA PRO A 63 8.18 -21.89 9.40
C PRO A 63 9.42 -22.72 9.03
N PHE A 64 9.53 -23.20 7.79
CA PHE A 64 10.57 -24.15 7.36
C PHE A 64 11.61 -23.55 6.41
N SER A 65 11.39 -22.34 5.91
CA SER A 65 12.28 -21.72 4.92
C SER A 65 12.32 -20.22 5.11
N GLU A 66 13.52 -19.67 5.17
CA GLU A 66 13.73 -18.23 5.07
C GLU A 66 13.51 -17.78 3.63
N ARG A 67 12.78 -16.68 3.46
CA ARG A 67 12.60 -16.04 2.16
C ARG A 67 13.85 -15.27 1.77
N ASP A 68 14.17 -15.27 0.48
CA ASP A 68 15.18 -14.38 -0.07
C ASP A 68 14.67 -12.93 -0.01
N ASN A 69 15.43 -12.10 0.68
CA ASN A 69 15.16 -10.69 0.91
C ASN A 69 16.20 -9.78 0.22
N SER A 70 17.01 -10.33 -0.69
CA SER A 70 18.03 -9.60 -1.48
C SER A 70 17.46 -8.32 -2.12
N ILE A 71 16.35 -8.44 -2.85
CA ILE A 71 15.68 -7.32 -3.54
C ILE A 71 15.31 -6.19 -2.56
N LEU A 72 14.86 -6.53 -1.34
CA LEU A 72 14.50 -5.53 -0.34
C LEU A 72 15.73 -4.83 0.24
N ASN A 73 16.84 -5.56 0.41
CA ASN A 73 18.09 -4.99 0.87
C ASN A 73 18.67 -4.04 -0.17
N ASP A 74 18.68 -4.43 -1.44
CA ASP A 74 19.14 -3.59 -2.54
C ASP A 74 18.32 -2.29 -2.65
N LEU A 75 17.00 -2.38 -2.47
CA LEU A 75 16.12 -1.22 -2.45
C LEU A 75 16.47 -0.27 -1.30
N ILE A 76 16.64 -0.80 -0.09
CA ILE A 76 17.03 -0.01 1.09
C ILE A 76 18.38 0.66 0.83
N ASP A 77 19.37 -0.10 0.37
CA ASP A 77 20.73 0.41 0.15
C ASP A 77 20.79 1.48 -0.95
N SER A 78 19.92 1.41 -1.96
CA SER A 78 19.80 2.45 -2.98
C SER A 78 19.30 3.78 -2.43
N GLU A 79 18.35 3.77 -1.48
CA GLU A 79 17.77 4.97 -0.87
C GLU A 79 18.67 5.58 0.22
N ILE A 80 19.48 4.75 0.90
CA ILE A 80 20.54 5.22 1.82
C ILE A 80 21.45 6.22 1.12
N PHE A 81 21.85 5.91 -0.12
CA PHE A 81 22.80 6.73 -0.87
C PHE A 81 22.24 8.13 -1.21
N GLU A 82 20.92 8.26 -1.36
CA GLU A 82 20.29 9.53 -1.76
C GLU A 82 19.84 10.39 -0.56
N ARG A 83 19.52 9.78 0.59
CA ARG A 83 18.82 10.46 1.70
C ARG A 83 19.43 10.29 3.09
N GLY A 84 20.41 9.42 3.25
CA GLY A 84 21.07 9.20 4.54
C GLY A 84 20.29 8.31 5.52
N ASP A 85 20.63 8.41 6.80
CA ASP A 85 20.28 7.42 7.83
C ASP A 85 18.79 7.40 8.24
N GLU A 86 18.07 8.52 8.10
CA GLU A 86 16.65 8.59 8.47
C GLU A 86 15.76 7.77 7.52
N ALA A 87 16.01 7.87 6.21
CA ALA A 87 15.32 7.07 5.20
C ALA A 87 15.63 5.57 5.40
N LYS A 88 16.88 5.25 5.75
CA LYS A 88 17.29 3.88 6.09
C LYS A 88 16.45 3.31 7.23
N TYR A 89 16.35 4.06 8.32
CA TYR A 89 15.61 3.64 9.51
C TYR A 89 14.13 3.37 9.17
N LEU A 90 13.50 4.28 8.41
CA LEU A 90 12.12 4.12 7.97
C LEU A 90 11.92 2.87 7.10
N LEU A 91 12.77 2.64 6.09
CA LEU A 91 12.62 1.49 5.21
C LEU A 91 12.93 0.17 5.92
N GLN A 92 13.86 0.16 6.88
CA GLN A 92 14.10 -1.00 7.74
C GLN A 92 12.87 -1.28 8.64
N HIS A 93 12.26 -0.24 9.17
CA HIS A 93 11.02 -0.36 9.94
C HIS A 93 9.89 -0.95 9.09
N LEU A 94 9.68 -0.45 7.87
CA LEU A 94 8.69 -0.96 6.91
C LEU A 94 8.97 -2.41 6.49
N LYS A 95 10.24 -2.76 6.24
CA LYS A 95 10.64 -4.14 6.00
C LYS A 95 10.26 -5.03 7.18
N SER A 96 10.47 -4.58 8.41
CA SER A 96 10.10 -5.36 9.60
C SER A 96 8.59 -5.49 9.79
N SER A 97 7.82 -4.50 9.33
CA SER A 97 6.36 -4.42 9.49
C SER A 97 5.62 -5.24 8.43
N TYR A 98 6.06 -5.17 7.16
CA TYR A 98 5.35 -5.81 6.04
C TYR A 98 6.01 -7.09 5.52
N SER A 99 7.29 -7.30 5.81
CA SER A 99 8.08 -8.46 5.36
C SER A 99 8.64 -9.28 6.53
N GLY A 100 8.05 -9.16 7.71
CA GLY A 100 8.39 -9.92 8.92
C GLY A 100 7.74 -11.30 8.97
N GLU A 101 7.34 -11.72 10.17
CA GLU A 101 6.62 -13.00 10.40
C GLU A 101 5.11 -12.90 10.11
N ILE A 102 4.59 -11.67 10.00
CA ILE A 102 3.22 -11.36 9.66
C ILE A 102 3.20 -10.66 8.31
N ALA A 103 2.24 -11.03 7.46
CA ALA A 103 2.09 -10.52 6.12
C ALA A 103 0.75 -9.79 5.99
N PHE A 104 0.79 -8.53 5.54
CA PHE A 104 -0.40 -7.70 5.33
C PHE A 104 -0.66 -7.50 3.84
N GLU A 105 -1.88 -7.81 3.40
CA GLU A 105 -2.38 -7.48 2.07
C GLU A 105 -3.56 -6.53 2.21
N ILE A 106 -3.35 -5.24 1.94
CA ILE A 106 -4.33 -4.18 2.27
C ILE A 106 -4.96 -3.60 0.99
N GLU A 107 -4.33 -3.75 -0.17
CA GLU A 107 -4.75 -3.05 -1.39
C GLU A 107 -6.12 -3.45 -1.93
N HIS A 108 -6.60 -4.64 -1.61
CA HIS A 108 -7.91 -5.10 -2.02
C HIS A 108 -9.08 -4.41 -1.30
N ILE A 109 -8.80 -3.66 -0.22
CA ILE A 109 -9.82 -2.94 0.54
C ILE A 109 -10.25 -1.69 -0.24
N GLU A 110 -11.56 -1.49 -0.41
CA GLU A 110 -12.08 -0.35 -1.18
C GLU A 110 -12.08 0.95 -0.37
N SER A 111 -12.32 0.86 0.94
CA SER A 111 -12.40 2.01 1.84
C SER A 111 -11.02 2.57 2.17
N HIS A 112 -10.77 3.82 1.77
CA HIS A 112 -9.54 4.53 2.12
C HIS A 112 -9.33 4.69 3.62
N ILE A 113 -10.41 4.89 4.39
CA ILE A 113 -10.35 5.06 5.85
C ILE A 113 -9.86 3.76 6.50
N GLU A 114 -10.34 2.61 6.03
CA GLU A 114 -9.92 1.30 6.54
C GLU A 114 -8.47 0.99 6.17
N LYS A 115 -8.06 1.35 4.95
CA LYS A 115 -6.66 1.24 4.51
C LYS A 115 -5.74 2.05 5.40
N ASP A 116 -6.05 3.31 5.62
CA ASP A 116 -5.24 4.22 6.43
C ASP A 116 -5.12 3.71 7.87
N TRP A 117 -6.23 3.23 8.46
CA TRP A 117 -6.22 2.62 9.78
C TRP A 117 -5.35 1.36 9.83
N LEU A 118 -5.42 0.47 8.83
CA LEU A 118 -4.58 -0.73 8.78
C LEU A 118 -3.10 -0.40 8.57
N TYR A 119 -2.77 0.61 7.76
CA TYR A 119 -1.39 1.08 7.62
C TYR A 119 -0.86 1.61 8.95
N GLU A 120 -1.66 2.40 9.67
CA GLU A 120 -1.30 2.90 11.00
C GLU A 120 -1.06 1.74 11.97
N VAL A 121 -1.95 0.75 12.01
CA VAL A 121 -1.79 -0.42 12.89
C VAL A 121 -0.58 -1.28 12.50
N ALA A 122 -0.35 -1.54 11.21
CA ALA A 122 0.78 -2.34 10.75
C ALA A 122 2.13 -1.65 11.00
N GLU A 123 2.19 -0.33 10.81
CA GLU A 123 3.41 0.47 10.96
C GLU A 123 3.63 0.98 12.38
N SER A 124 2.62 0.93 13.23
CA SER A 124 2.77 1.29 14.64
C SER A 124 3.73 0.32 15.34
N ASN A 125 4.58 0.87 16.20
CA ASN A 125 5.56 0.11 16.98
C ASN A 125 4.92 -0.65 18.17
N TYR A 126 3.78 -1.33 17.98
CA TYR A 126 3.19 -2.22 19.01
C TYR A 126 3.94 -3.55 19.14
N LYS A 127 5.28 -3.53 19.11
CA LYS A 127 6.09 -4.63 19.64
C LYS A 127 6.17 -4.54 21.16
N ASP A 128 5.05 -4.23 21.81
CA ASP A 128 4.94 -4.39 23.25
C ASP A 128 5.20 -5.84 23.56
N LYS A 129 6.19 -6.10 24.42
CA LYS A 129 6.50 -7.46 24.84
C LYS A 129 5.23 -8.06 25.43
N ILE A 130 4.76 -9.14 24.83
CA ILE A 130 3.62 -9.90 25.35
C ILE A 130 3.92 -10.21 26.82
N PRO A 131 3.06 -9.84 27.78
CA PRO A 131 3.32 -10.07 29.19
C PRO A 131 3.60 -11.55 29.47
N ALA A 132 4.52 -11.85 30.40
CA ALA A 132 4.96 -13.22 30.70
C ALA A 132 3.80 -14.16 31.04
N GLU A 133 2.78 -13.66 31.75
CA GLU A 133 1.56 -14.42 32.04
C GLU A 133 0.82 -14.85 30.76
N ARG A 134 0.68 -13.93 29.80
CA ARG A 134 0.03 -14.20 28.52
C ARG A 134 0.85 -15.18 27.68
N GLN A 135 2.18 -15.05 27.68
CA GLN A 135 3.06 -16.04 27.04
C GLN A 135 2.89 -17.43 27.65
N ARG A 136 2.87 -17.55 28.99
CA ARG A 136 2.63 -18.81 29.69
C ARG A 136 1.29 -19.43 29.32
N ARG A 137 0.23 -18.60 29.22
CA ARG A 137 -1.11 -19.05 28.84
C ARG A 137 -1.13 -19.58 27.39
N ILE A 138 -0.51 -18.86 26.46
CA ILE A 138 -0.40 -19.32 25.06
C ILE A 138 0.32 -20.67 25.01
N PHE A 139 1.46 -20.81 25.70
CA PHE A 139 2.21 -22.06 25.76
C PHE A 139 1.38 -23.22 26.33
N GLN A 140 0.63 -23.01 27.41
CA GLN A 140 -0.24 -24.03 27.98
C GLN A 140 -1.31 -24.51 26.99
N VAL A 141 -1.89 -23.59 26.21
CA VAL A 141 -2.89 -23.96 25.19
C VAL A 141 -2.24 -24.77 24.07
N LEU A 142 -1.05 -24.38 23.60
CA LEU A 142 -0.30 -25.12 22.58
C LEU A 142 0.05 -26.54 23.05
N MET A 143 0.54 -26.71 24.28
CA MET A 143 0.86 -28.02 24.84
C MET A 143 -0.38 -28.91 24.98
N LYS A 144 -1.52 -28.34 25.41
CA LYS A 144 -2.78 -29.08 25.47
C LYS A 144 -3.23 -29.55 24.09
N SER A 145 -3.12 -28.68 23.08
CA SER A 145 -3.44 -29.03 21.70
C SER A 145 -2.56 -30.18 21.19
N GLN A 146 -1.25 -30.12 21.42
CA GLN A 146 -0.32 -31.16 21.00
C GLN A 146 -0.61 -32.51 21.69
N ALA A 147 -0.83 -32.49 23.01
CA ALA A 147 -1.12 -33.69 23.77
C ALA A 147 -2.43 -34.35 23.31
N TRP A 148 -3.47 -33.54 23.06
CA TRP A 148 -4.76 -34.03 22.56
C TRP A 148 -4.60 -34.71 21.19
N THR A 149 -3.90 -34.06 20.26
CA THR A 149 -3.63 -34.63 18.93
C THR A 149 -2.86 -35.95 19.02
N GLY A 150 -1.83 -36.04 19.88
CA GLY A 150 -1.08 -37.27 20.10
C GLY A 150 -1.94 -38.41 20.66
N MET A 151 -2.84 -38.11 21.60
CA MET A 151 -3.78 -39.09 22.17
C MET A 151 -4.78 -39.58 21.12
N ALA A 152 -5.33 -38.68 20.32
CA ALA A 152 -6.27 -39.05 19.26
C ALA A 152 -5.61 -40.02 18.28
N TYR A 153 -4.40 -39.73 17.79
CA TYR A 153 -3.68 -40.61 16.88
C TYR A 153 -3.39 -42.00 17.46
N SER A 154 -2.98 -42.09 18.73
CA SER A 154 -2.68 -43.38 19.35
C SER A 154 -3.92 -44.26 19.51
N GLN A 155 -5.07 -43.66 19.81
CA GLN A 155 -6.34 -44.38 19.95
C GLN A 155 -6.86 -44.90 18.60
N THR A 156 -6.71 -44.12 17.52
CA THR A 156 -7.08 -44.57 16.17
C THR A 156 -6.23 -45.74 15.71
N LEU A 157 -4.91 -45.71 15.97
CA LEU A 157 -4.00 -46.80 15.62
C LEU A 157 -4.38 -48.11 16.33
N LEU A 158 -4.72 -48.05 17.61
CA LEU A 158 -5.16 -49.21 18.38
C LEU A 158 -6.45 -49.84 17.83
N LEU A 159 -7.38 -49.02 17.33
CA LEU A 159 -8.64 -49.50 16.73
C LEU A 159 -8.46 -50.07 15.32
N THR A 160 -7.43 -49.65 14.57
CA THR A 160 -7.12 -50.18 13.24
C THR A 160 -6.27 -51.46 13.25
N MET A 161 -5.65 -51.79 14.38
CA MET A 161 -4.85 -53.02 14.55
C MET A 161 -5.62 -54.17 15.21
N GLN A 162 -6.93 -53.98 15.48
CA GLN A 162 -7.88 -55.01 15.92
C GLN A 162 -8.73 -55.47 14.73
#